data_AF-A0A0D8J0S7-F1
#
_entry.id   AF-A0A0D8J0S7-F1
#
_cell.length_a   1.000
_cell.length_b   1.000
_cell.length_c   1.000
_cell.angle_alpha   90.00
_cell.angle_beta   90.00
_cell.angle_gamma   90.00
#
_symmetry.space_group_name_H-M   'P 1'
#
loop_
_entity.id
_entity.type
_entity.pdbx_description
1 polymer ?
#
loop_
_entity_poly.entity_id
_entity_poly.type
_entity_poly.pdbx_seq_one_letter_code
_entity_poly.pdbx_strand_id
1 'polypeptide(L)'
;MDYGVTITRGVAPWQIFQQGPGGTACIRLEGKYHLVHLSQELPLQFSAVPHAKTTVKARVALESTGESVVPWTECTVLDSENWTITFPRVPAGGLYRIETYMDYEGWDGLSCTRGDMVHNVGVGDVFVIAGQSNAAGRAKNPVADDPELGVHVLRTSARWELATHPLGETTNALHVGHYENHNPGHSPWLHFAKRLKRELGYPIGLVPCAYGGAPLRWWNPEENGALFTNMLEMLADYDIHPRAVLWYQGEAEGYEDSAQTYLERFAAFVRHTRAALGQPELPFLTVQLNRCMEGPSEKLDRQWGMVREAQRQAWHTLEHVTVVPAADLALYDFIHNASEGNLVVGERCARAALAECYGRDVDWMAPEPESVVQTAPDTVTVRFSRIRNWLNPFGVPAALLPFEAEDAQGLAAPKAYETGADSLTITFERPLGADARLHGAWRMNPGAAIPSDCMRMPMLSFYGVPVEQG
;
A
#
# COMPACT_ATOMS: atom_id res chain seq x y z
N MET A 1 15.56 23.81 28.31
CA MET A 1 14.92 25.15 28.43
C MET A 1 14.40 25.45 27.06
N ASP A 2 13.13 25.79 26.93
CA ASP A 2 12.58 26.28 25.67
C ASP A 2 13.00 27.75 25.56
N TYR A 3 13.68 28.13 24.48
CA TYR A 3 14.18 29.49 24.25
C TYR A 3 13.93 29.87 22.80
N GLY A 4 13.62 31.15 22.56
CA GLY A 4 13.13 31.56 21.25
C GLY A 4 11.71 31.06 21.03
N VAL A 5 11.35 30.78 19.78
CA VAL A 5 10.05 30.19 19.39
C VAL A 5 10.21 28.69 19.20
N THR A 6 9.42 27.89 19.89
CA THR A 6 9.42 26.43 19.76
C THR A 6 8.11 25.91 19.20
N ILE A 7 8.18 24.89 18.34
CA ILE A 7 6.99 24.18 17.85
C ILE A 7 6.76 22.97 18.77
N THR A 8 5.59 22.90 19.39
CA THR A 8 5.25 21.80 20.31
C THR A 8 4.29 20.78 19.69
N ARG A 9 3.47 21.18 18.71
CA ARG A 9 2.52 20.29 18.02
C ARG A 9 2.28 20.73 16.57
N GLY A 10 1.79 19.78 15.77
CA GLY A 10 1.21 20.05 14.45
C GLY A 10 2.09 19.73 13.26
N VAL A 11 3.37 19.43 13.47
CA VAL A 11 4.30 18.96 12.44
C VAL A 11 5.42 18.12 13.05
N ALA A 12 5.89 17.11 12.34
CA ALA A 12 7.10 16.36 12.64
C ALA A 12 8.09 16.38 11.45
N PRO A 13 9.40 16.22 11.69
CA PRO A 13 10.36 16.00 10.61
C PRO A 13 9.94 14.82 9.74
N TRP A 14 10.20 14.89 8.43
CA TRP A 14 9.83 13.84 7.46
C TRP A 14 8.32 13.61 7.28
N GLN A 15 7.45 14.32 7.99
CA GLN A 15 6.00 14.12 7.87
C GLN A 15 5.50 14.41 6.45
N ILE A 16 4.69 13.51 5.91
CA ILE A 16 3.89 13.76 4.71
C ILE A 16 2.47 14.09 5.15
N PHE A 17 2.02 15.31 4.88
CA PHE A 17 0.63 15.70 5.03
C PHE A 17 -0.17 15.20 3.83
N GLN A 18 -1.23 14.45 4.10
CA GLN A 18 -2.17 14.03 3.07
C GLN A 18 -2.83 15.27 2.44
N GLN A 19 -2.69 15.41 1.13
CA GLN A 19 -3.34 16.47 0.37
C GLN A 19 -4.83 16.19 0.17
N GLY A 20 -5.63 17.25 0.16
CA GLY A 20 -7.02 17.19 -0.26
C GLY A 20 -7.20 17.26 -1.78
N PRO A 21 -8.44 17.26 -2.29
CA PRO A 21 -8.74 17.28 -3.73
C PRO A 21 -8.16 18.47 -4.50
N GLY A 22 -7.87 19.59 -3.81
CA GLY A 22 -7.30 20.79 -4.41
C GLY A 22 -5.77 20.78 -4.59
N GLY A 23 -5.10 19.66 -4.32
CA GLY A 23 -3.64 19.58 -4.41
C GLY A 23 -2.92 20.35 -3.29
N THR A 24 -3.56 20.48 -2.12
CA THR A 24 -3.05 21.25 -0.98
C THR A 24 -3.40 20.56 0.33
N ALA A 25 -2.64 20.82 1.39
CA ALA A 25 -2.96 20.43 2.76
C ALA A 25 -3.09 21.65 3.69
N CYS A 26 -3.89 21.48 4.74
CA CYS A 26 -3.99 22.41 5.85
C CYS A 26 -2.98 21.98 6.92
N ILE A 27 -2.04 22.86 7.30
CA ILE A 27 -1.07 22.60 8.36
C ILE A 27 -1.36 23.55 9.52
N ARG A 28 -1.66 23.00 10.70
CA ARG A 28 -1.91 23.75 11.93
C ARG A 28 -0.75 23.53 12.88
N LEU A 29 -0.19 24.60 13.42
CA LEU A 29 0.93 24.54 14.34
C LEU A 29 0.56 25.21 15.65
N GLU A 30 1.09 24.64 16.74
CA GLU A 30 1.04 25.20 18.07
C GLU A 30 2.45 25.18 18.65
N GLY A 31 2.74 26.15 19.51
CA GLY A 31 4.06 26.26 20.07
C GLY A 31 4.13 27.23 21.25
N LYS A 32 5.35 27.39 21.74
CA LYS A 32 5.68 28.33 22.80
C LYS A 32 6.69 29.36 22.32
N TYR A 33 6.81 30.48 23.03
CA TYR A 33 7.91 31.39 22.86
C TYR A 33 8.42 31.89 24.21
N HIS A 34 9.74 32.05 24.32
CA HIS A 34 10.40 32.55 25.53
C HIS A 34 11.50 33.54 25.14
N LEU A 35 11.36 34.78 25.61
CA LEU A 35 12.36 35.83 25.43
C LEU A 35 13.45 35.69 26.51
N VAL A 36 14.65 35.31 26.08
CA VAL A 36 15.80 35.08 26.96
C VAL A 36 17.08 35.69 26.38
N HIS A 37 18.02 36.07 27.24
CA HIS A 37 19.40 36.38 26.86
C HIS A 37 20.27 35.13 27.00
N LEU A 38 21.20 34.92 26.07
CA LEU A 38 22.27 33.93 26.22
C LEU A 38 23.57 34.66 26.57
N SER A 39 24.15 34.36 27.74
CA SER A 39 25.49 34.81 28.11
C SER A 39 26.50 34.38 27.05
N GLN A 40 27.35 35.31 26.61
CA GLN A 40 28.53 35.03 25.78
C GLN A 40 29.80 34.78 26.62
N GLU A 41 29.69 34.92 27.95
CA GLU A 41 30.74 34.59 28.90
C GLU A 41 30.50 33.19 29.50
N LEU A 42 31.59 32.45 29.74
CA LEU A 42 31.52 31.11 30.32
C LEU A 42 31.27 31.17 31.84
N PRO A 43 30.38 30.32 32.38
CA PRO A 43 29.55 29.34 31.67
C PRO A 43 28.40 30.01 30.89
N LEU A 44 28.10 29.50 29.70
CA LEU A 44 26.95 29.95 28.91
C LEU A 44 25.67 29.67 29.71
N GLN A 45 24.86 30.71 29.93
CA GLN A 45 23.64 30.64 30.72
C GLN A 45 22.54 31.46 30.06
N PHE A 46 21.32 30.98 30.17
CA PHE A 46 20.13 31.74 29.80
C PHE A 46 19.63 32.57 30.99
N SER A 47 19.28 33.82 30.75
CA SER A 47 18.58 34.67 31.72
C SER A 47 17.26 35.19 31.14
N ALA A 48 16.24 35.25 31.99
CA ALA A 48 14.94 35.80 31.59
C ALA A 48 15.05 37.31 31.35
N VAL A 49 14.34 37.79 30.32
CA VAL A 49 14.22 39.20 29.98
C VAL A 49 12.86 39.71 30.48
N PRO A 50 12.74 40.97 30.93
CA PRO A 50 11.43 41.56 31.19
C PRO A 50 10.50 41.36 30.00
N HIS A 51 9.22 41.08 30.28
CA HIS A 51 8.25 40.84 29.23
C HIS A 51 8.18 42.03 28.26
N ALA A 52 8.46 41.76 26.99
CA ALA A 52 8.29 42.70 25.89
C ALA A 52 7.16 42.24 24.98
N LYS A 53 6.45 43.18 24.37
CA LYS A 53 5.46 42.84 23.34
C LYS A 53 6.18 42.15 22.20
N THR A 54 5.74 40.93 21.88
CA THR A 54 6.42 40.01 20.97
C THR A 54 5.48 39.62 19.84
N THR A 55 6.00 39.60 18.62
CA THR A 55 5.31 39.11 17.41
C THR A 55 5.98 37.83 16.96
N VAL A 56 5.28 36.71 17.06
CA VAL A 56 5.75 35.42 16.52
C VAL A 56 5.34 35.31 15.05
N LYS A 57 6.22 34.76 14.21
CA LYS A 57 5.98 34.53 12.79
C LYS A 57 6.42 33.13 12.39
N ALA A 58 5.74 32.57 11.40
CA ALA A 58 6.08 31.30 10.81
C ALA A 58 5.99 31.36 9.28
N ARG A 59 6.75 30.50 8.60
CA ARG A 59 6.69 30.34 7.14
C ARG A 59 6.86 28.89 6.72
N VAL A 60 6.55 28.61 5.46
CA VAL A 60 6.88 27.35 4.80
C VAL A 60 7.83 27.66 3.65
N ALA A 61 9.03 27.09 3.69
CA ALA A 61 10.06 27.31 2.69
C ALA A 61 10.43 26.01 1.97
N LEU A 62 10.95 26.09 0.74
CA LEU A 62 11.57 24.96 0.07
C LEU A 62 12.87 24.58 0.78
N GLU A 63 13.07 23.29 1.06
CA GLU A 63 14.28 22.80 1.71
C GLU A 63 15.53 23.05 0.84
N SER A 64 15.38 22.91 -0.47
CA SER A 64 16.46 23.00 -1.47
C SER A 64 16.97 24.41 -1.74
N THR A 65 16.12 25.43 -1.65
CA THR A 65 16.46 26.81 -2.04
C THR A 65 16.26 27.83 -0.91
N GLY A 66 15.49 27.49 0.13
CA GLY A 66 15.06 28.44 1.16
C GLY A 66 14.00 29.46 0.68
N GLU A 67 13.52 29.32 -0.56
CA GLU A 67 12.46 30.16 -1.10
C GLU A 67 11.16 29.95 -0.31
N SER A 68 10.43 31.04 -0.04
CA SER A 68 9.18 30.96 0.71
C SER A 68 8.03 30.50 -0.20
N VAL A 69 7.47 29.33 0.10
CA VAL A 69 6.23 28.81 -0.51
C VAL A 69 5.02 29.45 0.13
N VAL A 70 5.06 29.58 1.46
CA VAL A 70 4.17 30.46 2.22
C VAL A 70 5.08 31.50 2.89
N PRO A 71 4.86 32.80 2.68
CA PRO A 71 5.70 33.85 3.26
C PRO A 71 5.60 33.89 4.79
N TRP A 72 6.54 34.59 5.42
CA TRP A 72 6.47 34.91 6.85
C TRP A 72 5.11 35.51 7.19
N THR A 73 4.36 34.80 8.03
CA THR A 73 3.01 35.14 8.42
C THR A 73 2.98 35.25 9.94
N GLU A 74 2.33 36.28 10.47
CA GLU A 74 2.20 36.46 11.91
C GLU A 74 1.32 35.37 12.52
N CYS A 75 1.83 34.75 13.58
CA CYS A 75 1.10 33.78 14.38
C CYS A 75 0.14 34.51 15.33
N THR A 76 -0.94 33.84 15.71
CA THR A 76 -1.81 34.31 16.79
C THR A 76 -1.16 33.99 18.13
N VAL A 77 -0.75 35.02 18.86
CA VAL A 77 -0.27 34.90 20.25
C VAL A 77 -1.48 34.82 21.17
N LEU A 78 -1.58 33.74 21.94
CA LEU A 78 -2.75 33.42 22.78
C LEU A 78 -2.62 34.01 24.19
N ASP A 79 -1.40 34.01 24.72
CA ASP A 79 -1.04 34.54 26.03
C ASP A 79 0.46 34.92 26.05
N SER A 80 1.07 35.06 27.22
CA SER A 80 2.47 35.46 27.37
C SER A 80 3.50 34.43 26.90
N GLU A 81 3.09 33.20 26.57
CA GLU A 81 3.99 32.10 26.19
C GLU A 81 3.52 31.31 24.96
N ASN A 82 2.21 31.24 24.69
CA ASN A 82 1.65 30.32 23.70
C ASN A 82 1.27 31.01 22.39
N TRP A 83 1.49 30.33 21.27
CA TRP A 83 1.12 30.80 19.93
C TRP A 83 0.52 29.68 19.07
N THR A 84 -0.25 30.07 18.06
CA THR A 84 -0.78 29.17 17.04
C THR A 84 -0.80 29.81 15.65
N ILE A 85 -0.74 29.00 14.59
CA ILE A 85 -0.97 29.43 13.22
C ILE A 85 -1.60 28.30 12.41
N THR A 86 -2.38 28.66 11.38
CA THR A 86 -2.89 27.74 10.37
C THR A 86 -2.44 28.20 8.99
N PHE A 87 -1.76 27.31 8.26
CA PHE A 87 -1.52 27.43 6.83
C PHE A 87 -2.59 26.63 6.09
N PRO A 88 -3.68 27.26 5.60
CA PRO A 88 -4.85 26.53 5.13
C PRO A 88 -4.63 25.78 3.81
N ARG A 89 -3.62 26.18 3.02
CA ARG A 89 -3.41 25.71 1.66
C ARG A 89 -1.92 25.64 1.30
N VAL A 90 -1.18 24.76 1.96
CA VAL A 90 0.20 24.45 1.55
C VAL A 90 0.12 23.53 0.32
N PRO A 91 0.74 23.90 -0.83
CA PRO A 91 0.63 23.12 -2.05
C PRO A 91 1.35 21.78 -1.96
N ALA A 92 0.84 20.79 -2.68
CA ALA A 92 1.52 19.51 -2.88
C ALA A 92 2.92 19.72 -3.46
N GLY A 93 3.87 18.98 -2.92
CA GLY A 93 5.28 19.15 -3.20
C GLY A 93 6.13 19.16 -1.94
N GLY A 94 7.29 19.78 -2.06
CA GLY A 94 8.36 19.73 -1.09
C GLY A 94 9.59 18.99 -1.66
N LEU A 95 10.58 18.67 -0.85
CA LEU A 95 10.55 18.81 0.60
C LEU A 95 10.56 20.27 1.06
N TYR A 96 9.75 20.55 2.08
CA TYR A 96 9.58 21.83 2.74
C TYR A 96 10.27 21.84 4.10
N ARG A 97 10.64 23.05 4.52
CA ARG A 97 11.02 23.40 5.87
C ARG A 97 9.99 24.34 6.46
N ILE A 98 9.48 24.03 7.63
CA ILE A 98 8.67 24.97 8.41
C ILE A 98 9.61 25.72 9.34
N GLU A 99 9.60 27.04 9.27
CA GLU A 99 10.48 27.88 10.07
C GLU A 99 9.64 28.83 10.92
N THR A 100 10.11 29.07 12.14
CA THR A 100 9.53 30.06 13.06
C THR A 100 10.58 31.07 13.47
N TYR A 101 10.14 32.26 13.86
CA TYR A 101 10.96 33.25 14.55
C TYR A 101 10.06 34.26 15.27
N MET A 102 10.65 35.17 16.04
CA MET A 102 9.91 36.28 16.64
C MET A 102 10.65 37.61 16.54
N ASP A 103 9.88 38.69 16.52
CA ASP A 103 10.32 40.07 16.74
C ASP A 103 9.80 40.54 18.12
N TYR A 104 10.49 41.48 18.78
CA TYR A 104 10.02 42.07 20.04
C TYR A 104 10.29 43.58 20.11
N GLU A 105 9.45 44.31 20.84
CA GLU A 105 9.60 45.75 21.07
C GLU A 105 10.78 46.04 22.02
N GLY A 106 11.55 47.11 21.73
CA GLY A 106 12.70 47.49 22.57
C GLY A 106 13.98 46.71 22.28
N TRP A 107 14.20 46.35 21.01
CA TRP A 107 15.38 45.61 20.51
C TRP A 107 16.68 45.97 21.23
N ASP A 108 17.25 44.98 21.92
CA ASP A 108 18.50 45.10 22.68
C ASP A 108 19.70 44.44 21.96
N GLY A 109 19.45 43.70 20.87
CA GLY A 109 20.49 42.97 20.14
C GLY A 109 21.04 41.72 20.85
N LEU A 110 20.51 41.38 22.02
CA LEU A 110 20.97 40.30 22.90
C LEU A 110 19.91 39.21 23.10
N SER A 111 18.63 39.56 23.02
CA SER A 111 17.52 38.63 23.18
C SER A 111 17.39 37.67 22.00
N CYS A 112 17.21 36.40 22.33
CA CYS A 112 17.10 35.32 21.35
C CYS A 112 15.78 35.47 20.58
N THR A 113 15.85 35.69 19.27
CA THR A 113 14.69 35.75 18.35
C THR A 113 14.53 34.52 17.48
N ARG A 114 15.42 33.53 17.61
CA ARG A 114 15.36 32.32 16.81
C ARG A 114 14.02 31.62 17.01
N GLY A 115 13.60 30.86 16.02
CA GLY A 115 12.63 29.81 16.23
C GLY A 115 13.12 28.45 15.75
N ASP A 116 12.28 27.45 15.95
CA ASP A 116 12.50 26.10 15.45
C ASP A 116 12.36 26.02 13.93
N MET A 117 13.06 25.05 13.37
CA MET A 117 13.00 24.66 11.97
C MET A 117 12.68 23.16 11.91
N VAL A 118 11.57 22.82 11.26
CA VAL A 118 11.14 21.42 11.06
C VAL A 118 11.37 21.05 9.60
N HIS A 119 12.28 20.09 9.39
CA HIS A 119 12.85 19.77 8.08
C HIS A 119 12.12 18.63 7.38
N ASN A 120 12.30 18.56 6.07
CA ASN A 120 11.90 17.43 5.22
C ASN A 120 10.39 17.13 5.24
N VAL A 121 9.55 18.15 5.44
CA VAL A 121 8.09 18.01 5.42
C VAL A 121 7.61 17.93 3.98
N GLY A 122 6.63 17.09 3.68
CA GLY A 122 6.01 17.04 2.35
C GLY A 122 4.50 17.22 2.42
N VAL A 123 3.91 17.66 1.32
CA VAL A 123 2.47 17.58 1.08
C VAL A 123 2.26 16.69 -0.13
N GLY A 124 1.50 15.62 0.02
CA GLY A 124 1.33 14.62 -1.02
C GLY A 124 0.32 13.55 -0.64
N ASP A 125 0.46 12.33 -1.16
CA ASP A 125 -0.48 11.24 -0.86
C ASP A 125 0.14 10.21 0.08
N VAL A 126 -0.66 9.76 1.03
CA VAL A 126 -0.31 8.76 2.04
C VAL A 126 -1.08 7.48 1.75
N PHE A 127 -0.39 6.35 1.75
CA PHE A 127 -0.96 5.02 1.53
C PHE A 127 -0.78 4.17 2.78
N VAL A 128 -1.83 3.44 3.16
CA VAL A 128 -1.77 2.49 4.27
C VAL A 128 -1.57 1.08 3.73
N ILE A 129 -0.67 0.33 4.34
CA ILE A 129 -0.32 -1.03 3.95
C ILE A 129 -0.96 -1.99 4.95
N ALA A 130 -1.85 -2.85 4.47
CA ALA A 130 -2.56 -3.85 5.24
C ALA A 130 -2.39 -5.26 4.63
N GLY A 131 -2.71 -6.28 5.42
CA GLY A 131 -2.60 -7.67 5.01
C GLY A 131 -1.58 -8.43 5.85
N GLN A 132 -0.85 -9.35 5.22
CA GLN A 132 0.02 -10.29 5.94
C GLN A 132 1.50 -10.22 5.55
N SER A 133 2.24 -11.32 5.68
CA SER A 133 3.70 -11.38 5.52
C SER A 133 4.21 -10.91 4.16
N ASN A 134 3.51 -11.17 3.05
CA ASN A 134 3.89 -10.65 1.73
C ASN A 134 3.65 -9.13 1.60
N ALA A 135 2.67 -8.55 2.34
CA ALA A 135 2.57 -7.10 2.50
C ALA A 135 3.65 -6.55 3.45
N ALA A 136 3.87 -7.15 4.61
CA ALA A 136 4.86 -6.68 5.58
C ALA A 136 6.30 -6.74 5.01
N GLY A 137 6.58 -7.72 4.16
CA GLY A 137 7.88 -8.00 3.57
C GLY A 137 8.65 -9.07 4.34
N ARG A 138 9.09 -10.12 3.64
CA ARG A 138 9.91 -11.21 4.22
C ARG A 138 11.20 -11.50 3.45
N ALA A 139 11.30 -11.01 2.22
CA ALA A 139 12.43 -11.34 1.36
C ALA A 139 13.73 -10.75 1.92
N LYS A 140 14.79 -11.54 1.94
CA LYS A 140 16.13 -11.10 2.35
C LYS A 140 17.18 -11.30 1.27
N ASN A 141 16.79 -11.78 0.09
CA ASN A 141 17.69 -11.87 -1.03
C ASN A 141 18.05 -10.45 -1.51
N PRO A 142 19.31 -10.19 -1.91
CA PRO A 142 19.75 -8.86 -2.32
C PRO A 142 19.02 -8.36 -3.56
N VAL A 143 18.59 -7.10 -3.55
CA VAL A 143 18.10 -6.37 -4.73
C VAL A 143 18.42 -4.88 -4.55
N ALA A 144 18.55 -4.13 -5.64
CA ALA A 144 18.70 -2.67 -5.58
C ALA A 144 17.32 -2.00 -5.46
N ASP A 145 17.02 -1.46 -4.29
CA ASP A 145 15.86 -0.58 -4.08
C ASP A 145 16.20 0.49 -3.02
N ASP A 146 17.14 1.37 -3.38
CA ASP A 146 17.67 2.36 -2.44
C ASP A 146 16.60 3.36 -1.95
N PRO A 147 16.73 3.88 -0.72
CA PRO A 147 15.88 4.96 -0.21
C PRO A 147 15.89 6.19 -1.12
N GLU A 148 14.77 6.91 -1.17
CA GLU A 148 14.61 8.09 -2.03
C GLU A 148 13.95 9.24 -1.29
N LEU A 149 14.55 10.44 -1.32
CA LEU A 149 13.95 11.65 -0.73
C LEU A 149 12.56 11.90 -1.33
N GLY A 150 11.60 12.25 -0.47
CA GLY A 150 10.19 12.39 -0.84
C GLY A 150 9.42 11.07 -0.82
N VAL A 151 10.02 9.96 -0.43
CA VAL A 151 9.29 8.73 -0.07
C VAL A 151 9.53 8.46 1.41
N HIS A 152 8.52 8.67 2.24
CA HIS A 152 8.65 8.62 3.69
C HIS A 152 7.72 7.57 4.29
N VAL A 153 8.03 7.12 5.50
CA VAL A 153 7.29 6.09 6.23
C VAL A 153 6.93 6.58 7.62
N LEU A 154 5.68 6.38 8.03
CA LEU A 154 5.26 6.52 9.42
C LEU A 154 5.51 5.19 10.14
N ARG A 155 6.56 5.14 10.95
CA ARG A 155 6.91 3.91 11.67
C ARG A 155 5.97 3.66 12.84
N THR A 156 5.96 2.42 13.31
CA THR A 156 5.21 1.98 14.52
C THR A 156 5.64 2.70 15.81
N SER A 157 6.78 3.40 15.79
CA SER A 157 7.23 4.32 16.83
C SER A 157 6.52 5.69 16.81
N ALA A 158 5.49 5.85 15.98
CA ALA A 158 4.77 7.10 15.68
C ALA A 158 5.67 8.21 15.12
N ARG A 159 6.77 7.84 14.47
CA ARG A 159 7.73 8.78 13.87
C ARG A 159 7.76 8.64 12.37
N TRP A 160 7.71 9.78 11.70
CA TRP A 160 7.98 9.86 10.28
C TRP A 160 9.48 9.82 10.02
N GLU A 161 9.88 9.03 9.01
CA GLU A 161 11.27 8.88 8.59
C GLU A 161 11.38 8.73 7.08
N LEU A 162 12.59 8.87 6.53
CA LEU A 162 12.90 8.45 5.17
C LEU A 162 12.57 6.95 5.04
N ALA A 163 11.81 6.58 4.01
CA ALA A 163 11.41 5.19 3.82
C ALA A 163 12.61 4.34 3.43
N THR A 164 12.88 3.33 4.25
CA THR A 164 13.94 2.34 4.05
C THR A 164 13.41 0.96 4.38
N HIS A 165 13.82 -0.07 3.62
CA HIS A 165 13.53 -1.44 4.03
C HIS A 165 14.34 -1.81 5.29
N PRO A 166 13.78 -2.67 6.15
CA PRO A 166 12.40 -3.14 6.13
C PRO A 166 11.42 -2.04 6.62
N LEU A 167 10.31 -1.84 5.88
CA LEU A 167 9.37 -0.76 6.16
C LEU A 167 8.61 -0.97 7.49
N GLY A 168 8.19 -2.20 7.77
CA GLY A 168 7.40 -2.57 8.95
C GLY A 168 8.22 -2.92 10.19
N GLU A 169 9.43 -2.38 10.33
CA GLU A 169 10.24 -2.63 11.53
C GLU A 169 9.63 -1.99 12.79
N THR A 170 9.92 -2.57 13.95
CA THR A 170 9.20 -2.32 15.21
C THR A 170 10.08 -1.74 16.33
N THR A 171 11.25 -1.22 15.99
CA THR A 171 12.16 -0.57 16.95
C THR A 171 11.45 0.61 17.60
N ASN A 172 11.36 0.61 18.93
CA ASN A 172 10.64 1.62 19.73
C ASN A 172 9.15 1.75 19.38
N ALA A 173 8.50 0.67 18.93
CA ALA A 173 7.07 0.68 18.65
C ALA A 173 6.26 1.20 19.85
N LEU A 174 5.42 2.21 19.62
CA LEU A 174 4.48 2.73 20.61
C LEU A 174 3.17 1.93 20.60
N HIS A 175 2.75 1.50 19.40
CA HIS A 175 1.54 0.71 19.21
C HIS A 175 1.88 -0.78 19.26
N VAL A 176 1.77 -1.37 20.45
CA VAL A 176 2.16 -2.77 20.72
C VAL A 176 1.41 -3.80 19.85
N GLY A 177 0.21 -3.46 19.36
CA GLY A 177 -0.56 -4.30 18.46
C GLY A 177 0.08 -4.51 17.07
N HIS A 178 1.07 -3.68 16.71
CA HIS A 178 1.82 -3.82 15.46
C HIS A 178 3.16 -4.54 15.63
N TYR A 179 3.40 -5.12 16.81
CA TYR A 179 4.67 -5.78 17.10
C TYR A 179 4.76 -7.13 16.39
N GLU A 180 5.33 -7.12 15.19
CA GLU A 180 5.63 -8.31 14.42
C GLU A 180 6.61 -9.22 15.19
N ASN A 181 6.31 -10.53 15.26
CA ASN A 181 7.13 -11.51 15.98
C ASN A 181 8.34 -12.04 15.17
N HIS A 182 8.60 -11.44 14.01
CA HIS A 182 9.67 -11.81 13.08
C HIS A 182 10.24 -10.57 12.39
N ASN A 183 11.56 -10.48 12.26
CA ASN A 183 12.18 -9.35 11.55
C ASN A 183 11.68 -9.28 10.09
N PRO A 184 11.06 -8.17 9.67
CA PRO A 184 10.62 -7.99 8.29
C PRO A 184 11.81 -7.83 7.35
N GLY A 185 11.53 -7.96 6.05
CA GLY A 185 12.51 -7.85 4.97
C GLY A 185 12.08 -6.85 3.90
N HIS A 186 12.53 -7.08 2.67
CA HIS A 186 12.09 -6.33 1.51
C HIS A 186 10.59 -6.56 1.25
N SER A 187 9.89 -5.49 0.88
CA SER A 187 8.45 -5.47 0.57
C SER A 187 8.18 -4.66 -0.71
N PRO A 188 7.00 -4.79 -1.33
CA PRO A 188 6.69 -4.10 -2.59
C PRO A 188 6.62 -2.56 -2.50
N TRP A 189 6.42 -2.03 -1.29
CA TRP A 189 5.78 -0.72 -1.15
C TRP A 189 6.74 0.47 -1.28
N LEU A 190 8.03 0.28 -1.04
CA LEU A 190 9.04 1.32 -1.30
C LEU A 190 9.12 1.61 -2.81
N HIS A 191 9.28 0.55 -3.61
CA HIS A 191 9.26 0.66 -5.06
C HIS A 191 7.96 1.27 -5.60
N PHE A 192 6.80 0.79 -5.10
CA PHE A 192 5.49 1.38 -5.41
C PHE A 192 5.47 2.90 -5.21
N ALA A 193 5.91 3.37 -4.05
CA ALA A 193 5.90 4.78 -3.72
C ALA A 193 6.89 5.60 -4.55
N LYS A 194 8.07 5.06 -4.86
CA LYS A 194 9.05 5.68 -5.77
C LYS A 194 8.48 5.85 -7.18
N ARG A 195 7.75 4.85 -7.68
CA ARG A 195 7.09 4.93 -8.99
C ARG A 195 5.99 5.98 -8.99
N LEU A 196 5.13 6.01 -7.98
CA LEU A 196 4.12 7.06 -7.86
C LEU A 196 4.71 8.45 -7.73
N LYS A 197 5.71 8.65 -6.88
CA LYS A 197 6.41 9.93 -6.74
C LYS A 197 6.93 10.44 -8.08
N ARG A 198 7.55 9.56 -8.88
CA ARG A 198 8.10 9.91 -10.20
C ARG A 198 7.01 10.37 -11.17
N GLU A 199 5.87 9.70 -11.18
CA GLU A 199 4.76 9.99 -12.11
C GLU A 199 3.91 11.20 -11.66
N LEU A 200 3.81 11.45 -10.35
CA LEU A 200 2.95 12.48 -9.76
C LEU A 200 3.70 13.78 -9.44
N GLY A 201 5.02 13.72 -9.21
CA GLY A 201 5.87 14.87 -8.99
C GLY A 201 5.86 15.45 -7.57
N TYR A 202 5.24 14.75 -6.61
CA TYR A 202 5.20 15.15 -5.19
C TYR A 202 5.51 13.99 -4.24
N PRO A 203 5.80 14.27 -2.95
CA PRO A 203 6.14 13.24 -1.98
C PRO A 203 5.04 12.19 -1.72
N ILE A 204 5.44 10.97 -1.38
CA ILE A 204 4.55 9.85 -1.04
C ILE A 204 4.85 9.35 0.38
N GLY A 205 3.81 9.19 1.19
CA GLY A 205 3.88 8.62 2.53
C GLY A 205 3.39 7.17 2.59
N LEU A 206 4.00 6.36 3.43
CA LEU A 206 3.61 4.96 3.67
C LEU A 206 3.33 4.73 5.15
N VAL A 207 2.25 4.00 5.46
CA VAL A 207 1.90 3.59 6.83
C VAL A 207 1.84 2.05 6.88
N PRO A 208 2.90 1.36 7.34
CA PRO A 208 2.96 -0.09 7.41
C PRO A 208 2.16 -0.64 8.60
N CYS A 209 1.01 -1.26 8.32
CA CYS A 209 0.16 -1.91 9.32
C CYS A 209 0.04 -3.43 9.12
N ALA A 210 0.59 -3.99 8.03
CA ALA A 210 0.54 -5.42 7.74
C ALA A 210 1.26 -6.28 8.80
N TYR A 211 0.75 -7.49 9.03
CA TYR A 211 1.25 -8.41 10.07
C TYR A 211 1.34 -9.85 9.57
N GLY A 212 2.51 -10.47 9.68
CA GLY A 212 2.82 -11.80 9.20
C GLY A 212 1.95 -12.91 9.78
N GLY A 213 1.44 -13.77 8.89
CA GLY A 213 0.55 -14.88 9.28
C GLY A 213 -0.83 -14.45 9.76
N ALA A 214 -1.19 -13.16 9.61
CA ALA A 214 -2.50 -12.68 10.01
C ALA A 214 -3.61 -13.22 9.10
N PRO A 215 -4.59 -13.95 9.65
CA PRO A 215 -5.82 -14.24 8.94
C PRO A 215 -6.72 -13.00 8.87
N LEU A 216 -7.58 -12.97 7.86
CA LEU A 216 -8.58 -11.95 7.57
C LEU A 216 -9.49 -11.66 8.76
N ARG A 217 -9.78 -12.66 9.63
CA ARG A 217 -10.57 -12.42 10.85
C ARG A 217 -9.95 -11.35 11.78
N TRP A 218 -8.63 -11.16 11.75
CA TRP A 218 -7.95 -10.10 12.53
C TRP A 218 -8.12 -8.71 11.90
N TRP A 219 -8.45 -8.64 10.61
CA TRP A 219 -8.73 -7.42 9.87
C TRP A 219 -10.23 -7.11 9.79
N ASN A 220 -11.10 -8.11 9.99
CA ASN A 220 -12.54 -7.91 9.98
C ASN A 220 -13.06 -7.59 11.40
N PRO A 221 -13.59 -6.39 11.68
CA PRO A 221 -14.13 -6.03 12.99
C PRO A 221 -15.44 -6.74 13.37
N GLU A 222 -16.09 -7.44 12.44
CA GLU A 222 -17.21 -8.34 12.76
C GLU A 222 -16.75 -9.69 13.33
N GLU A 223 -15.45 -9.97 13.27
CA GLU A 223 -14.84 -11.17 13.83
C GLU A 223 -13.92 -10.79 15.02
N ASN A 224 -12.61 -10.67 14.78
CA ASN A 224 -11.65 -10.30 15.82
C ASN A 224 -11.24 -8.82 15.70
N GLY A 225 -10.91 -8.35 14.49
CA GLY A 225 -10.66 -6.92 14.23
C GLY A 225 -9.46 -6.29 14.93
N ALA A 226 -8.57 -7.05 15.58
CA ALA A 226 -7.44 -6.46 16.29
C ALA A 226 -6.53 -5.63 15.38
N LEU A 227 -6.18 -6.14 14.19
CA LEU A 227 -5.33 -5.42 13.24
C LEU A 227 -6.06 -4.25 12.54
N PHE A 228 -7.38 -4.35 12.43
CA PHE A 228 -8.21 -3.22 11.98
C PHE A 228 -8.11 -2.05 12.97
N THR A 229 -8.31 -2.31 14.26
CA THR A 229 -8.18 -1.29 15.31
C THR A 229 -6.77 -0.69 15.33
N ASN A 230 -5.75 -1.55 15.31
CA ASN A 230 -4.35 -1.15 15.26
C ASN A 230 -4.08 -0.21 14.05
N MET A 231 -4.54 -0.58 12.85
CA MET A 231 -4.40 0.27 11.66
C MET A 231 -5.04 1.65 11.88
N LEU A 232 -6.23 1.73 12.47
CA LEU A 232 -6.89 3.01 12.74
C LEU A 232 -6.14 3.83 13.80
N GLU A 233 -5.57 3.21 14.83
CA GLU A 233 -4.74 3.89 15.84
C GLU A 233 -3.51 4.55 15.21
N MET A 234 -2.80 3.84 14.32
CA MET A 234 -1.66 4.39 13.58
C MET A 234 -2.05 5.58 12.68
N LEU A 235 -3.22 5.54 12.05
CA LEU A 235 -3.70 6.64 11.22
C LEU A 235 -4.12 7.84 12.08
N ALA A 236 -4.69 7.60 13.27
CA ALA A 236 -5.16 8.63 14.19
C ALA A 236 -4.03 9.49 14.77
N ASP A 237 -2.81 8.97 14.92
CA ASP A 237 -1.64 9.72 15.42
C ASP A 237 -1.39 11.04 14.66
N TYR A 238 -1.71 11.06 13.37
CA TYR A 238 -1.49 12.19 12.47
C TYR A 238 -2.75 12.60 11.68
N ASP A 239 -3.94 12.14 12.10
CA ASP A 239 -5.22 12.40 11.42
C ASP A 239 -5.17 12.04 9.91
N ILE A 240 -4.60 10.88 9.61
CA ILE A 240 -4.34 10.44 8.24
C ILE A 240 -5.61 9.86 7.61
N HIS A 241 -6.04 10.46 6.51
CA HIS A 241 -7.08 9.94 5.63
C HIS A 241 -6.44 9.41 4.34
N PRO A 242 -6.04 8.13 4.26
CA PRO A 242 -5.18 7.64 3.19
C PRO A 242 -5.81 7.80 1.80
N ARG A 243 -4.96 7.90 0.77
CA ARG A 243 -5.37 7.89 -0.64
C ARG A 243 -5.92 6.53 -1.07
N ALA A 244 -5.33 5.44 -0.58
CA ALA A 244 -5.77 4.07 -0.82
C ALA A 244 -5.21 3.11 0.24
N VAL A 245 -5.83 1.95 0.35
CA VAL A 245 -5.34 0.80 1.12
C VAL A 245 -4.61 -0.15 0.17
N LEU A 246 -3.36 -0.47 0.49
CA LEU A 246 -2.59 -1.52 -0.18
C LEU A 246 -2.84 -2.83 0.55
N TRP A 247 -3.43 -3.82 -0.13
CA TRP A 247 -3.87 -5.08 0.49
C TRP A 247 -3.20 -6.30 -0.15
N TYR A 248 -2.46 -7.05 0.64
CA TYR A 248 -1.91 -8.35 0.21
C TYR A 248 -2.05 -9.38 1.31
N GLN A 249 -3.06 -10.24 1.17
CA GLN A 249 -3.47 -11.23 2.17
C GLN A 249 -4.26 -12.37 1.55
N GLY A 250 -4.22 -13.54 2.19
CA GLY A 250 -5.12 -14.66 1.94
C GLY A 250 -4.49 -16.03 2.13
N GLU A 251 -3.17 -16.10 2.32
CA GLU A 251 -2.48 -17.38 2.45
C GLU A 251 -2.85 -18.11 3.74
N ALA A 252 -3.18 -17.40 4.83
CA ALA A 252 -3.58 -18.01 6.09
C ALA A 252 -4.89 -18.80 5.97
N GLU A 253 -5.82 -18.32 5.15
CA GLU A 253 -7.14 -18.91 4.91
C GLU A 253 -7.03 -20.25 4.21
N GLY A 254 -5.96 -20.42 3.42
CA GLY A 254 -5.54 -21.70 2.88
C GLY A 254 -5.37 -22.76 3.96
N TYR A 255 -4.59 -22.43 4.99
CA TYR A 255 -4.25 -23.36 6.08
C TYR A 255 -5.35 -23.52 7.13
N GLU A 256 -6.19 -22.50 7.32
CA GLU A 256 -7.28 -22.51 8.30
C GLU A 256 -8.60 -23.10 7.76
N ASP A 257 -8.63 -23.55 6.50
CA ASP A 257 -9.82 -24.15 5.85
C ASP A 257 -11.02 -23.18 5.82
N SER A 258 -10.74 -21.88 5.59
CA SER A 258 -11.75 -20.81 5.64
C SER A 258 -11.92 -20.02 4.34
N ALA A 259 -11.31 -20.47 3.24
CA ALA A 259 -11.34 -19.75 1.96
C ALA A 259 -12.75 -19.51 1.40
N GLN A 260 -13.71 -20.39 1.71
CA GLN A 260 -15.08 -20.32 1.18
C GLN A 260 -15.79 -18.99 1.51
N THR A 261 -15.49 -18.37 2.65
CA THR A 261 -16.09 -17.11 3.10
C THR A 261 -15.16 -15.90 2.91
N TYR A 262 -14.08 -16.04 2.12
CA TYR A 262 -13.09 -14.97 1.95
C TYR A 262 -13.71 -13.68 1.40
N LEU A 263 -14.48 -13.78 0.29
CA LEU A 263 -15.05 -12.60 -0.38
C LEU A 263 -15.98 -11.80 0.54
N GLU A 264 -16.87 -12.49 1.26
CA GLU A 264 -17.81 -11.87 2.20
C GLU A 264 -17.08 -11.13 3.33
N ARG A 265 -16.10 -11.79 3.94
CA ARG A 265 -15.31 -11.19 5.04
C ARG A 265 -14.43 -10.05 4.54
N PHE A 266 -13.88 -10.16 3.33
CA PHE A 266 -13.09 -9.08 2.73
C PHE A 266 -13.98 -7.88 2.40
N ALA A 267 -15.18 -8.10 1.88
CA ALA A 267 -16.17 -7.06 1.67
C ALA A 267 -16.57 -6.35 2.99
N ALA A 268 -16.71 -7.11 4.09
CA ALA A 268 -16.94 -6.53 5.41
C ALA A 268 -15.77 -5.65 5.86
N PHE A 269 -14.52 -6.11 5.71
CA PHE A 269 -13.33 -5.29 6.00
C PHE A 269 -13.28 -4.00 5.18
N VAL A 270 -13.52 -4.08 3.86
CA VAL A 270 -13.58 -2.90 2.97
C VAL A 270 -14.64 -1.91 3.46
N ARG A 271 -15.87 -2.39 3.70
CA ARG A 271 -16.98 -1.55 4.16
C ARG A 271 -16.69 -0.88 5.50
N HIS A 272 -16.16 -1.63 6.47
CA HIS A 272 -15.85 -1.08 7.79
C HIS A 272 -14.71 -0.08 7.76
N THR A 273 -13.69 -0.31 6.93
CA THR A 273 -12.58 0.64 6.75
C THR A 273 -13.08 1.96 6.16
N ARG A 274 -13.90 1.87 5.10
CA ARG A 274 -14.54 3.05 4.48
C ARG A 274 -15.39 3.83 5.46
N ALA A 275 -16.19 3.14 6.28
CA ALA A 275 -17.04 3.75 7.28
C ALA A 275 -16.22 4.43 8.39
N ALA A 276 -15.20 3.75 8.93
CA ALA A 276 -14.37 4.27 10.01
C ALA A 276 -13.55 5.50 9.58
N LEU A 277 -13.08 5.53 8.33
CA LEU A 277 -12.31 6.67 7.79
C LEU A 277 -13.18 7.76 7.16
N GLY A 278 -14.50 7.56 7.08
CA GLY A 278 -15.43 8.48 6.43
C GLY A 278 -15.19 8.64 4.92
N GLN A 279 -14.64 7.61 4.27
CA GLN A 279 -14.25 7.61 2.85
C GLN A 279 -15.01 6.51 2.09
N PRO A 280 -16.25 6.73 1.62
CA PRO A 280 -17.08 5.69 0.99
C PRO A 280 -16.48 5.13 -0.32
N GLU A 281 -15.64 5.91 -1.01
CA GLU A 281 -14.99 5.53 -2.26
C GLU A 281 -13.50 5.20 -2.07
N LEU A 282 -13.03 4.96 -0.82
CA LEU A 282 -11.62 4.65 -0.56
C LEU A 282 -11.16 3.45 -1.41
N PRO A 283 -10.15 3.62 -2.30
CA PRO A 283 -9.67 2.54 -3.12
C PRO A 283 -8.90 1.48 -2.33
N PHE A 284 -9.04 0.23 -2.74
CA PHE A 284 -8.27 -0.92 -2.26
C PHE A 284 -7.48 -1.52 -3.42
N LEU A 285 -6.16 -1.44 -3.32
CA LEU A 285 -5.24 -2.01 -4.31
C LEU A 285 -4.81 -3.39 -3.83
N THR A 286 -5.46 -4.43 -4.34
CA THR A 286 -5.30 -5.81 -3.88
C THR A 286 -4.35 -6.61 -4.77
N VAL A 287 -3.64 -7.57 -4.16
CA VAL A 287 -2.75 -8.49 -4.87
C VAL A 287 -3.33 -9.90 -4.80
N GLN A 288 -3.53 -10.53 -5.95
CA GLN A 288 -3.95 -11.93 -6.03
C GLN A 288 -2.77 -12.85 -5.68
N LEU A 289 -3.02 -13.86 -4.84
CA LEU A 289 -1.97 -14.65 -4.21
C LEU A 289 -0.97 -15.26 -5.20
N ASN A 290 0.32 -15.20 -4.84
CA ASN A 290 1.36 -16.00 -5.47
C ASN A 290 1.23 -17.49 -5.07
N ARG A 291 2.12 -18.34 -5.58
CA ARG A 291 2.19 -19.76 -5.30
C ARG A 291 2.80 -20.07 -3.93
N CYS A 292 2.46 -21.25 -3.41
CA CYS A 292 3.14 -21.86 -2.26
C CYS A 292 3.62 -23.26 -2.64
N MET A 293 4.82 -23.62 -2.20
CA MET A 293 5.55 -24.82 -2.62
C MET A 293 5.54 -25.94 -1.57
N GLU A 294 5.14 -25.67 -0.34
CA GLU A 294 5.22 -26.62 0.77
C GLU A 294 3.85 -27.14 1.22
N GLY A 295 3.78 -28.44 1.49
CA GLY A 295 2.56 -29.13 1.88
C GLY A 295 1.50 -29.29 0.78
N PRO A 296 1.84 -29.51 -0.50
CA PRO A 296 0.83 -29.62 -1.54
C PRO A 296 -0.13 -30.78 -1.27
N SER A 297 -1.43 -30.48 -1.29
CA SER A 297 -2.51 -31.45 -1.22
C SER A 297 -3.70 -30.90 -2.00
N GLU A 298 -4.54 -31.78 -2.54
CA GLU A 298 -5.74 -31.33 -3.26
C GLU A 298 -6.64 -30.45 -2.37
N LYS A 299 -6.71 -30.75 -1.06
CA LYS A 299 -7.45 -29.91 -0.10
C LYS A 299 -6.90 -28.47 -0.08
N LEU A 300 -5.59 -28.31 0.04
CA LEU A 300 -4.95 -26.98 0.06
C LEU A 300 -5.00 -26.30 -1.30
N ASP A 301 -4.87 -27.04 -2.40
CA ASP A 301 -5.07 -26.52 -3.76
C ASP A 301 -6.46 -25.88 -3.91
N ARG A 302 -7.51 -26.54 -3.38
CA ARG A 302 -8.88 -26.03 -3.43
C ARG A 302 -9.03 -24.75 -2.61
N GLN A 303 -8.47 -24.70 -1.41
CA GLN A 303 -8.51 -23.48 -0.60
C GLN A 303 -7.77 -22.32 -1.30
N TRP A 304 -6.61 -22.57 -1.90
CA TRP A 304 -5.87 -21.54 -2.65
C TRP A 304 -6.64 -21.04 -3.88
N GLY A 305 -7.25 -21.97 -4.62
CA GLY A 305 -8.13 -21.67 -5.75
C GLY A 305 -9.32 -20.80 -5.34
N MET A 306 -9.98 -21.14 -4.24
CA MET A 306 -11.09 -20.37 -3.68
C MET A 306 -10.67 -18.96 -3.27
N VAL A 307 -9.52 -18.77 -2.61
CA VAL A 307 -9.02 -17.43 -2.26
C VAL A 307 -8.71 -16.61 -3.50
N ARG A 308 -7.97 -17.17 -4.48
CA ARG A 308 -7.63 -16.45 -5.71
C ARG A 308 -8.86 -16.06 -6.52
N GLU A 309 -9.85 -16.94 -6.61
CA GLU A 309 -11.13 -16.63 -7.23
C GLU A 309 -11.89 -15.55 -6.46
N ALA A 310 -11.95 -15.63 -5.13
CA ALA A 310 -12.57 -14.60 -4.30
C ALA A 310 -11.89 -13.23 -4.49
N GLN A 311 -10.56 -13.19 -4.60
CA GLN A 311 -9.81 -11.98 -4.93
C GLN A 311 -10.19 -11.46 -6.31
N ARG A 312 -10.27 -12.31 -7.34
CA ARG A 312 -10.72 -11.92 -8.68
C ARG A 312 -12.15 -11.35 -8.66
N GLN A 313 -13.08 -12.02 -7.97
CA GLN A 313 -14.47 -11.60 -7.85
C GLN A 313 -14.63 -10.30 -7.06
N ALA A 314 -13.73 -10.01 -6.11
CA ALA A 314 -13.75 -8.75 -5.37
C ALA A 314 -13.63 -7.54 -6.31
N TRP A 315 -12.86 -7.64 -7.39
CA TRP A 315 -12.77 -6.58 -8.41
C TRP A 315 -14.14 -6.28 -9.07
N HIS A 316 -14.94 -7.32 -9.30
CA HIS A 316 -16.23 -7.17 -10.00
C HIS A 316 -17.39 -6.80 -9.09
N THR A 317 -17.29 -7.15 -7.81
CA THR A 317 -18.39 -7.04 -6.85
C THR A 317 -18.24 -5.89 -5.86
N LEU A 318 -17.02 -5.34 -5.71
CA LEU A 318 -16.72 -4.24 -4.80
C LEU A 318 -16.19 -3.04 -5.59
N GLU A 319 -16.90 -1.91 -5.53
CA GLU A 319 -16.46 -0.66 -6.16
C GLU A 319 -15.10 -0.21 -5.60
N HIS A 320 -14.26 0.37 -6.45
CA HIS A 320 -12.90 0.85 -6.13
C HIS A 320 -11.97 -0.22 -5.52
N VAL A 321 -12.18 -1.50 -5.86
CA VAL A 321 -11.25 -2.58 -5.55
C VAL A 321 -10.55 -3.00 -6.84
N THR A 322 -9.22 -2.92 -6.88
CA THR A 322 -8.42 -3.40 -8.01
C THR A 322 -7.66 -4.66 -7.64
N VAL A 323 -7.39 -5.54 -8.60
CA VAL A 323 -6.62 -6.77 -8.38
C VAL A 323 -5.44 -6.84 -9.35
N VAL A 324 -4.23 -7.08 -8.83
CA VAL A 324 -3.04 -7.38 -9.64
C VAL A 324 -2.52 -8.80 -9.36
N PRO A 325 -2.07 -9.55 -10.37
CA PRO A 325 -1.59 -10.92 -10.18
C PRO A 325 -0.19 -10.96 -9.56
N ALA A 326 0.13 -12.04 -8.85
CA ALA A 326 1.48 -12.36 -8.40
C ALA A 326 1.94 -13.81 -8.69
N ALA A 327 1.08 -14.67 -9.26
CA ALA A 327 1.36 -16.11 -9.43
C ALA A 327 2.59 -16.46 -10.30
N ASP A 328 3.03 -15.54 -11.15
CA ASP A 328 4.20 -15.68 -12.02
C ASP A 328 5.53 -15.34 -11.31
N LEU A 329 5.48 -14.74 -10.12
CA LEU A 329 6.65 -14.13 -9.49
C LEU A 329 7.50 -15.14 -8.72
N ALA A 330 8.80 -14.90 -8.64
CA ALA A 330 9.73 -15.74 -7.89
C ALA A 330 9.46 -15.67 -6.38
N LEU A 331 9.82 -16.74 -5.66
CA LEU A 331 9.71 -16.85 -4.21
C LEU A 331 11.10 -16.76 -3.56
N TYR A 332 11.18 -16.15 -2.38
CA TYR A 332 12.35 -16.14 -1.49
C TYR A 332 12.48 -17.46 -0.72
N ASP A 333 11.35 -17.96 -0.22
CA ASP A 333 11.22 -19.26 0.45
C ASP A 333 10.08 -20.06 -0.19
N PHE A 334 9.36 -20.89 0.57
CA PHE A 334 8.28 -21.70 0.02
C PHE A 334 6.98 -20.91 -0.24
N ILE A 335 6.82 -19.68 0.24
CA ILE A 335 5.54 -18.93 0.21
C ILE A 335 5.69 -17.41 0.02
N HIS A 336 6.82 -16.83 0.43
CA HIS A 336 7.04 -15.39 0.35
C HIS A 336 7.69 -15.00 -0.97
N ASN A 337 7.26 -13.89 -1.57
CA ASN A 337 7.86 -13.34 -2.79
C ASN A 337 9.35 -13.05 -2.58
N ALA A 338 10.15 -13.27 -3.64
CA ALA A 338 11.53 -12.79 -3.70
C ALA A 338 11.57 -11.26 -3.77
N SER A 339 12.71 -10.65 -3.42
CA SER A 339 12.88 -9.20 -3.48
C SER A 339 12.61 -8.62 -4.87
N GLU A 340 13.01 -9.30 -5.94
CA GLU A 340 12.72 -8.93 -7.34
C GLU A 340 11.23 -9.07 -7.66
N GLY A 341 10.57 -10.10 -7.12
CA GLY A 341 9.12 -10.26 -7.23
C GLY A 341 8.38 -9.09 -6.56
N ASN A 342 8.86 -8.64 -5.40
CA ASN A 342 8.29 -7.48 -4.72
C ASN A 342 8.39 -6.19 -5.56
N LEU A 343 9.47 -5.99 -6.33
CA LEU A 343 9.54 -4.85 -7.26
C LEU A 343 8.44 -4.92 -8.32
N VAL A 344 8.18 -6.11 -8.87
CA VAL A 344 7.12 -6.30 -9.86
C VAL A 344 5.73 -6.08 -9.27
N VAL A 345 5.47 -6.55 -8.04
CA VAL A 345 4.21 -6.24 -7.33
C VAL A 345 4.08 -4.73 -7.12
N GLY A 346 5.14 -4.05 -6.68
CA GLY A 346 5.15 -2.61 -6.46
C GLY A 346 4.84 -1.83 -7.74
N GLU A 347 5.43 -2.23 -8.87
CA GLU A 347 5.16 -1.68 -10.19
C GLU A 347 3.70 -1.88 -10.60
N ARG A 348 3.18 -3.12 -10.49
CA ARG A 348 1.79 -3.44 -10.87
C ARG A 348 0.80 -2.63 -10.04
N CYS A 349 0.99 -2.57 -8.72
CA CYS A 349 0.16 -1.76 -7.83
C CYS A 349 0.28 -0.26 -8.14
N ALA A 350 1.45 0.25 -8.51
CA ALA A 350 1.62 1.67 -8.86
C ALA A 350 0.83 2.02 -10.13
N ARG A 351 0.83 1.15 -11.14
CA ARG A 351 0.02 1.33 -12.37
C ARG A 351 -1.47 1.25 -12.06
N ALA A 352 -1.90 0.31 -11.22
CA ALA A 352 -3.29 0.23 -10.74
C ALA A 352 -3.69 1.51 -9.98
N ALA A 353 -2.83 2.02 -9.10
CA ALA A 353 -3.06 3.29 -8.40
C ALA A 353 -3.19 4.48 -9.36
N LEU A 354 -2.30 4.59 -10.36
CA LEU A 354 -2.34 5.65 -11.38
C LEU A 354 -3.68 5.68 -12.12
N ALA A 355 -4.21 4.51 -12.49
CA ALA A 355 -5.51 4.40 -13.13
C ALA A 355 -6.66 4.69 -12.16
N GLU A 356 -6.72 3.99 -11.03
CA GLU A 356 -7.86 4.02 -10.11
C GLU A 356 -7.95 5.32 -9.31
N CYS A 357 -6.84 5.76 -8.72
CA CYS A 357 -6.82 6.91 -7.82
C CYS A 357 -6.68 8.25 -8.56
N TYR A 358 -6.13 8.24 -9.79
CA TYR A 358 -5.74 9.45 -10.51
C TYR A 358 -6.26 9.53 -11.95
N GLY A 359 -7.02 8.53 -12.42
CA GLY A 359 -7.65 8.52 -13.74
C GLY A 359 -6.63 8.54 -14.90
N ARG A 360 -5.41 8.04 -14.69
CA ARG A 360 -4.38 7.98 -15.74
C ARG A 360 -4.69 6.82 -16.70
N ASP A 361 -4.52 7.09 -18.00
CA ASP A 361 -4.57 6.07 -19.03
C ASP A 361 -3.25 5.28 -19.04
N VAL A 362 -3.21 4.23 -18.22
CA VAL A 362 -2.08 3.30 -18.12
C VAL A 362 -2.60 1.87 -18.17
N ASP A 363 -1.89 0.98 -18.86
CA ASP A 363 -2.21 -0.45 -18.78
C ASP A 363 -1.89 -0.94 -17.37
N TRP A 364 -2.71 -1.81 -16.80
CA TRP A 364 -2.45 -2.41 -15.48
C TRP A 364 -3.27 -3.68 -15.28
N MET A 365 -4.43 -3.74 -15.94
CA MET A 365 -5.33 -4.87 -15.91
C MET A 365 -4.69 -6.14 -16.47
N ALA A 366 -4.90 -7.24 -15.76
CA ALA A 366 -4.49 -8.57 -16.19
C ALA A 366 -5.55 -9.22 -17.07
N PRO A 367 -5.14 -10.11 -18.01
CA PRO A 367 -6.08 -10.98 -18.71
C PRO A 367 -6.94 -11.79 -17.74
N GLU A 368 -8.21 -11.99 -18.04
CA GLU A 368 -9.09 -12.84 -17.23
C GLU A 368 -10.13 -13.54 -18.12
N PRO A 369 -10.68 -14.70 -17.71
CA PRO A 369 -11.70 -15.39 -18.50
C PRO A 369 -12.95 -14.51 -18.66
N GLU A 370 -13.33 -14.28 -19.91
CA GLU A 370 -14.58 -13.61 -20.32
C GLU A 370 -15.69 -14.65 -20.57
N SER A 371 -15.35 -15.76 -21.23
CA SER A 371 -16.28 -16.87 -21.46
C SER A 371 -15.54 -18.21 -21.51
N VAL A 372 -16.25 -19.27 -21.13
CA VAL A 372 -15.76 -20.66 -21.12
C VAL A 372 -16.84 -21.54 -21.73
N VAL A 373 -16.61 -22.06 -22.93
CA VAL A 373 -17.63 -22.78 -23.72
C VAL A 373 -17.13 -24.17 -24.11
N GLN A 374 -17.95 -25.19 -23.90
CA GLN A 374 -17.69 -26.54 -24.39
C GLN A 374 -17.99 -26.59 -25.90
N THR A 375 -16.95 -26.77 -26.72
CA THR A 375 -17.05 -26.79 -28.18
C THR A 375 -17.03 -28.21 -28.76
N ALA A 376 -16.63 -29.19 -27.97
CA ALA A 376 -16.76 -30.63 -28.26
C ALA A 376 -16.87 -31.41 -26.94
N PRO A 377 -17.23 -32.72 -26.96
CA PRO A 377 -17.43 -33.50 -25.73
C PRO A 377 -16.25 -33.42 -24.74
N ASP A 378 -15.01 -33.35 -25.22
CA ASP A 378 -13.78 -33.27 -24.42
C ASP A 378 -13.03 -31.94 -24.60
N THR A 379 -13.63 -30.92 -25.20
CA THR A 379 -12.93 -29.69 -25.60
C THR A 379 -13.66 -28.44 -25.14
N VAL A 380 -12.91 -27.54 -24.51
CA VAL A 380 -13.39 -26.25 -24.00
C VAL A 380 -12.59 -25.12 -24.64
N THR A 381 -13.27 -24.06 -25.07
CA THR A 381 -12.64 -22.80 -25.48
C THR A 381 -12.84 -21.75 -24.39
N VAL A 382 -11.73 -21.20 -23.90
CA VAL A 382 -11.72 -20.02 -23.02
C VAL A 382 -11.41 -18.80 -23.85
N ARG A 383 -12.28 -17.78 -23.81
CA ARG A 383 -11.95 -16.44 -24.30
C ARG A 383 -11.57 -15.57 -23.12
N PHE A 384 -10.55 -14.76 -23.30
CA PHE A 384 -10.04 -13.85 -22.28
C PHE A 384 -10.30 -12.40 -22.69
N SER A 385 -10.72 -11.59 -21.73
CA SER A 385 -10.74 -10.14 -21.89
C SER A 385 -9.40 -9.53 -21.46
N ARG A 386 -9.20 -8.24 -21.74
CA ARG A 386 -8.07 -7.42 -21.23
C ARG A 386 -6.69 -7.95 -21.64
N ILE A 387 -6.62 -8.66 -22.76
CA ILE A 387 -5.36 -9.08 -23.38
C ILE A 387 -4.76 -7.94 -24.21
N ARG A 388 -3.44 -7.76 -24.08
CA ARG A 388 -2.65 -7.00 -25.04
C ARG A 388 -2.10 -7.93 -26.13
N ASN A 389 -2.63 -7.73 -27.34
CA ASN A 389 -2.29 -8.42 -28.60
C ASN A 389 -2.54 -9.93 -28.64
N TRP A 390 -1.88 -10.72 -27.80
CA TRP A 390 -1.94 -12.18 -27.85
C TRP A 390 -1.64 -12.83 -26.49
N LEU A 391 -2.22 -14.02 -26.26
CA LEU A 391 -1.94 -14.86 -25.10
C LEU A 391 -0.76 -15.82 -25.37
N ASN A 392 0.14 -15.95 -24.40
CA ASN A 392 1.31 -16.83 -24.45
C ASN A 392 1.26 -17.91 -23.37
N PRO A 393 0.97 -19.17 -23.70
CA PRO A 393 1.09 -20.30 -22.76
C PRO A 393 2.52 -20.87 -22.68
N PHE A 394 3.51 -20.19 -23.27
CA PHE A 394 4.94 -20.57 -23.27
C PHE A 394 5.27 -21.89 -23.97
N GLY A 395 4.36 -22.42 -24.80
CA GLY A 395 4.61 -23.65 -25.57
C GLY A 395 4.92 -24.87 -24.71
N VAL A 396 4.48 -24.87 -23.44
CA VAL A 396 4.69 -26.01 -22.55
C VAL A 396 3.89 -27.22 -23.01
N PRO A 397 4.31 -28.46 -22.67
CA PRO A 397 3.47 -29.64 -22.83
C PRO A 397 2.07 -29.44 -22.22
N ALA A 398 1.02 -30.00 -22.84
CA ALA A 398 -0.36 -29.84 -22.35
C ALA A 398 -0.52 -30.27 -20.88
N ALA A 399 0.16 -31.34 -20.45
CA ALA A 399 0.15 -31.80 -19.06
C ALA A 399 0.76 -30.79 -18.05
N LEU A 400 1.49 -29.77 -18.50
CA LEU A 400 2.05 -28.68 -17.69
C LEU A 400 1.27 -27.36 -17.85
N LEU A 401 0.25 -27.33 -18.70
CA LEU A 401 -0.63 -26.19 -18.86
C LEU A 401 -1.45 -26.06 -17.56
N PRO A 402 -1.51 -24.87 -16.92
CA PRO A 402 -2.08 -24.73 -15.58
C PRO A 402 -3.62 -24.65 -15.60
N PHE A 403 -4.29 -25.54 -16.31
CA PHE A 403 -5.74 -25.61 -16.42
C PHE A 403 -6.23 -27.01 -16.16
N GLU A 404 -7.36 -27.13 -15.48
CA GLU A 404 -8.02 -28.42 -15.27
C GLU A 404 -9.53 -28.20 -15.35
N ALA A 405 -10.24 -29.17 -15.95
CA ALA A 405 -11.69 -29.22 -15.87
C ALA A 405 -12.09 -30.16 -14.73
N GLU A 406 -13.27 -29.94 -14.14
CA GLU A 406 -13.81 -30.77 -13.07
C GLU A 406 -15.30 -30.98 -13.28
N ASP A 407 -15.76 -32.22 -13.13
CA ASP A 407 -17.17 -32.59 -13.13
C ASP A 407 -17.43 -33.72 -12.10
N ALA A 408 -18.59 -34.38 -12.16
CA ALA A 408 -18.95 -35.47 -11.25
C ALA A 408 -17.97 -36.68 -11.27
N GLN A 409 -17.14 -36.82 -12.31
CA GLN A 409 -16.12 -37.87 -12.43
C GLN A 409 -14.75 -37.43 -11.87
N GLY A 410 -14.63 -36.19 -11.37
CA GLY A 410 -13.41 -35.62 -10.79
C GLY A 410 -12.65 -34.71 -11.75
N LEU A 411 -11.37 -34.47 -11.47
CA LEU A 411 -10.50 -33.62 -12.30
C LEU A 411 -10.17 -34.30 -13.64
N ALA A 412 -10.05 -33.50 -14.69
CA ALA A 412 -9.60 -33.88 -16.02
C ALA A 412 -8.44 -32.98 -16.45
N ALA A 413 -7.29 -33.60 -16.78
CA ALA A 413 -6.08 -32.90 -17.19
C ALA A 413 -6.12 -32.53 -18.69
N PRO A 414 -5.41 -31.47 -19.10
CA PRO A 414 -5.27 -31.13 -20.52
C PRO A 414 -4.43 -32.17 -21.26
N LYS A 415 -4.94 -32.63 -22.40
CA LYS A 415 -4.27 -33.54 -23.34
C LYS A 415 -3.63 -32.78 -24.51
N ALA A 416 -4.27 -31.72 -24.97
CA ALA A 416 -3.78 -30.85 -26.04
C ALA A 416 -4.37 -29.44 -25.88
N TYR A 417 -3.76 -28.45 -26.52
CA TYR A 417 -4.34 -27.11 -26.62
C TYR A 417 -3.93 -26.41 -27.90
N GLU A 418 -4.76 -25.47 -28.32
CA GLU A 418 -4.52 -24.54 -29.42
C GLU A 418 -4.71 -23.10 -28.92
N THR A 419 -3.82 -22.20 -29.33
CA THR A 419 -3.80 -20.81 -28.88
C THR A 419 -4.30 -19.89 -29.99
N GLY A 420 -5.35 -19.14 -29.70
CA GLY A 420 -5.80 -18.00 -30.50
C GLY A 420 -5.13 -16.70 -30.04
N ALA A 421 -5.55 -15.57 -30.60
CA ALA A 421 -5.06 -14.26 -30.14
C ALA A 421 -5.55 -13.98 -28.71
N ASP A 422 -6.85 -14.12 -28.46
CA ASP A 422 -7.51 -13.84 -27.19
C ASP A 422 -8.13 -15.10 -26.55
N SER A 423 -7.79 -16.28 -27.05
CA SER A 423 -8.43 -17.53 -26.64
C SER A 423 -7.47 -18.70 -26.49
N LEU A 424 -7.89 -19.67 -25.69
CA LEU A 424 -7.21 -20.95 -25.49
C LEU A 424 -8.24 -22.07 -25.63
N THR A 425 -8.07 -22.92 -26.63
CA THR A 425 -8.89 -24.12 -26.83
C THR A 425 -8.15 -25.29 -26.22
N ILE A 426 -8.76 -25.97 -25.25
CA ILE A 426 -8.14 -27.03 -24.44
C ILE A 426 -8.94 -28.31 -24.65
N THR A 427 -8.26 -29.36 -25.10
CA THR A 427 -8.80 -30.73 -25.18
C THR A 427 -8.33 -31.52 -23.97
N PHE A 428 -9.25 -32.17 -23.26
CA PHE A 428 -9.00 -32.93 -22.04
C PHE A 428 -8.85 -34.42 -22.31
N GLU A 429 -8.37 -35.17 -21.32
CA GLU A 429 -8.15 -36.62 -21.43
C GLU A 429 -9.44 -37.44 -21.58
N ARG A 430 -10.59 -36.86 -21.25
CA ARG A 430 -11.92 -37.49 -21.31
C ARG A 430 -13.01 -36.47 -21.65
N PRO A 431 -14.17 -36.94 -22.14
CA PRO A 431 -15.36 -36.09 -22.23
C PRO A 431 -15.77 -35.51 -20.87
N LEU A 432 -16.27 -34.28 -20.90
CA LEU A 432 -16.74 -33.52 -19.75
C LEU A 432 -18.27 -33.62 -19.62
N GLY A 433 -18.75 -33.73 -18.39
CA GLY A 433 -20.17 -33.71 -18.05
C GLY A 433 -20.81 -32.32 -18.18
N ALA A 434 -22.15 -32.28 -18.11
CA ALA A 434 -22.92 -31.04 -18.30
C ALA A 434 -22.63 -29.95 -17.26
N ASP A 435 -22.28 -30.34 -16.03
CA ASP A 435 -21.96 -29.43 -14.91
C ASP A 435 -20.45 -29.15 -14.78
N ALA A 436 -19.69 -29.33 -15.87
CA ALA A 436 -18.25 -29.12 -15.85
C ALA A 436 -17.88 -27.69 -15.46
N ARG A 437 -16.78 -27.57 -14.71
CA ARG A 437 -16.17 -26.31 -14.31
C ARG A 437 -14.73 -26.28 -14.76
N LEU A 438 -14.25 -25.10 -15.17
CA LEU A 438 -12.87 -24.88 -15.52
C LEU A 438 -12.14 -24.13 -14.40
N HIS A 439 -10.91 -24.55 -14.16
CA HIS A 439 -9.98 -23.93 -13.23
C HIS A 439 -8.72 -23.48 -13.98
N GLY A 440 -8.20 -22.29 -13.67
CA GLY A 440 -7.01 -21.73 -14.30
C GLY A 440 -6.04 -21.19 -13.26
N ALA A 441 -4.81 -21.71 -13.26
CA ALA A 441 -3.76 -21.39 -12.28
C ALA A 441 -4.25 -21.44 -10.82
N TRP A 442 -5.12 -22.41 -10.51
CA TRP A 442 -5.87 -22.47 -9.25
C TRP A 442 -5.11 -23.15 -8.11
N ARG A 443 -4.31 -24.18 -8.45
CA ARG A 443 -3.53 -24.94 -7.47
C ARG A 443 -2.60 -24.04 -6.66
N MET A 444 -2.29 -24.46 -5.45
CA MET A 444 -1.37 -23.76 -4.56
C MET A 444 -0.03 -23.50 -5.26
N ASN A 445 0.45 -24.49 -6.02
CA ASN A 445 1.51 -24.32 -7.00
C ASN A 445 0.97 -24.59 -8.42
N PRO A 446 0.63 -23.55 -9.19
CA PRO A 446 0.16 -23.69 -10.58
C PRO A 446 1.30 -23.92 -11.58
N GLY A 447 2.56 -24.02 -11.12
CA GLY A 447 3.73 -24.12 -12.00
C GLY A 447 4.21 -22.75 -12.50
N ALA A 448 5.23 -22.77 -13.36
CA ALA A 448 5.94 -21.56 -13.80
C ALA A 448 5.36 -20.91 -15.07
N ALA A 449 4.47 -21.60 -15.79
CA ALA A 449 3.99 -21.19 -17.11
C ALA A 449 2.56 -20.63 -17.06
N ILE A 450 2.35 -19.58 -16.27
CA ILE A 450 1.06 -18.89 -16.21
C ILE A 450 0.86 -18.08 -17.50
N PRO A 451 -0.15 -18.38 -18.34
CA PRO A 451 -0.33 -17.66 -19.59
C PRO A 451 -0.34 -16.15 -19.40
N SER A 452 0.40 -15.46 -20.27
CA SER A 452 0.59 -14.01 -20.17
C SER A 452 0.37 -13.33 -21.50
N ASP A 453 0.00 -12.05 -21.47
CA ASP A 453 -0.11 -11.25 -22.68
C ASP A 453 1.26 -10.84 -23.25
N CYS A 454 1.27 -10.06 -24.34
CA CYS A 454 2.52 -9.59 -24.96
C CYS A 454 3.35 -8.66 -24.05
N MET A 455 2.72 -8.03 -23.07
CA MET A 455 3.35 -7.18 -22.05
C MET A 455 3.89 -8.00 -20.87
N ARG A 456 3.76 -9.34 -20.92
CA ARG A 456 4.11 -10.27 -19.85
C ARG A 456 3.28 -10.04 -18.57
N MET A 457 2.07 -9.50 -18.70
CA MET A 457 1.09 -9.53 -17.63
C MET A 457 0.43 -10.92 -17.61
N PRO A 458 0.58 -11.72 -16.54
CA PRO A 458 -0.07 -13.02 -16.45
C PRO A 458 -1.58 -12.86 -16.29
N MET A 459 -2.34 -13.85 -16.73
CA MET A 459 -3.76 -13.91 -16.44
C MET A 459 -4.03 -13.97 -14.92
N LEU A 460 -5.18 -13.45 -14.49
CA LEU A 460 -5.68 -13.74 -13.15
C LEU A 460 -6.01 -15.23 -13.04
N SER A 461 -5.62 -15.85 -11.93
CA SER A 461 -6.10 -17.17 -11.55
C SER A 461 -7.60 -17.15 -11.31
N PHE A 462 -8.27 -18.24 -11.65
CA PHE A 462 -9.70 -18.43 -11.43
C PHE A 462 -10.01 -19.88 -11.04
N TYR A 463 -11.08 -20.07 -10.28
CA TYR A 463 -11.47 -21.38 -9.77
C TYR A 463 -12.99 -21.58 -9.88
N GLY A 464 -13.38 -22.68 -10.51
CA GLY A 464 -14.76 -23.11 -10.60
C GLY A 464 -15.62 -22.29 -11.55
N VAL A 465 -15.04 -21.78 -12.65
CA VAL A 465 -15.82 -21.05 -13.67
C VAL A 465 -16.69 -22.07 -14.43
N PRO A 466 -18.01 -21.89 -14.51
CA PRO A 466 -18.89 -22.82 -15.23
C PRO A 466 -18.49 -22.94 -16.72
N VAL A 467 -18.51 -24.16 -17.24
CA VAL A 467 -18.37 -24.40 -18.68
C VAL A 467 -19.76 -24.37 -19.30
N GLU A 468 -20.00 -23.37 -20.15
CA GLU A 468 -21.27 -23.22 -20.87
C GLU A 468 -21.37 -24.22 -22.02
N GLN A 469 -22.57 -24.75 -22.26
CA GLN A 469 -22.82 -25.64 -23.40
C GLN A 469 -22.92 -24.79 -24.68
N GLY A 470 -22.03 -25.07 -25.64
CA GLY A 470 -21.92 -24.36 -26.92
C GLY A 470 -22.89 -24.80 -28.00
#